data_AF-A0A3R8VYG7-F1
#
_entry.id   AF-A0A3R8VYG7-F1
#
_cell.length_a   1.000
_cell.length_b   1.000
_cell.length_c   1.000
_cell.angle_alpha   90.00
_cell.angle_beta   90.00
_cell.angle_gamma   90.00
#
_symmetry.space_group_name_H-M   'P 1'
#
loop_
_entity.id
_entity.type
_entity.pdbx_description
1 polymer ?
#
loop_
_entity_poly.entity_id
_entity_poly.type
_entity_poly.pdbx_seq_one_letter_code
_entity_poly.pdbx_strand_id
1 'polypeptide(L)' 'MASLTGQTVTPEILERAREQSGAITARVLRPDDIVTLEYNSQRLNIYTDKDMTIERIGCG' A
#
# COMPACT_ATOMS: atom_id res chain seq x y z
N MET A 1 6.28 5.63 -15.37
CA MET A 1 5.67 5.62 -14.03
C MET A 1 6.79 5.34 -13.03
N ALA A 2 7.03 6.22 -12.07
CA ALA A 2 8.06 5.98 -11.07
C ALA A 2 7.64 4.82 -10.16
N SER A 3 8.53 3.86 -9.95
CA SER A 3 8.25 2.74 -9.04
C SER A 3 8.28 3.26 -7.59
N LEU A 4 7.22 2.98 -6.83
CA LEU A 4 7.15 3.32 -5.40
C LEU A 4 7.87 2.29 -4.52
N THR A 5 8.20 1.11 -5.06
CA THR A 5 8.96 0.07 -4.38
C THR A 5 10.33 0.56 -3.94
N GLY A 6 10.76 0.22 -2.72
CA GLY A 6 12.02 0.66 -2.14
C GLY A 6 11.97 2.05 -1.51
N GLN A 7 10.84 2.76 -1.59
CA GLN A 7 10.64 4.03 -0.87
C GLN A 7 10.00 3.77 0.50
N THR A 8 10.37 4.57 1.50
CA THR A 8 9.69 4.57 2.80
C THR A 8 8.29 5.15 2.65
N VAL A 9 7.25 4.43 3.08
CA VAL A 9 5.87 4.92 2.96
C VAL A 9 5.64 6.09 3.92
N THR A 10 5.21 7.20 3.35
CA THR A 10 4.76 8.40 4.07
C THR A 10 3.28 8.64 3.75
N PRO A 11 2.56 9.49 4.51
CA PRO A 11 1.19 9.86 4.16
C PRO A 11 1.06 10.43 2.74
N GLU A 12 2.04 11.19 2.28
CA GLU A 12 2.08 11.73 0.92
C GLU A 12 2.24 10.63 -0.14
N ILE A 13 3.14 9.67 0.08
CA ILE A 13 3.33 8.54 -0.84
C ILE A 13 2.09 7.65 -0.86
N LEU A 14 1.46 7.42 0.30
CA LEU A 14 0.23 6.63 0.41
C LEU A 14 -0.91 7.26 -0.40
N GLU A 15 -1.11 8.57 -0.26
CA GLU A 15 -2.17 9.28 -0.98
C GLU A 15 -1.89 9.33 -2.48
N ARG A 16 -0.65 9.62 -2.87
CA ARG A 16 -0.23 9.56 -4.27
C ARG A 16 -0.46 8.18 -4.87
N ALA A 17 -0.12 7.10 -4.16
CA ALA A 17 -0.34 5.73 -4.62
C ALA A 17 -1.84 5.44 -4.80
N ARG A 18 -2.67 5.89 -3.85
CA ARG A 18 -4.13 5.78 -3.91
C ARG A 18 -4.68 6.47 -5.16
N GLU A 19 -4.32 7.74 -5.38
CA GLU A 19 -4.74 8.52 -6.55
C GLU A 19 -4.29 7.88 -7.87
N GLN A 20 -3.02 7.46 -7.96
CA GLN A 20 -2.47 6.82 -9.15
C GLN A 20 -3.13 5.48 -9.47
N SER A 21 -3.60 4.75 -8.45
CA SER A 21 -4.31 3.48 -8.62
C SER A 21 -5.80 3.63 -8.92
N GLY A 22 -6.38 4.81 -8.69
CA GLY A 22 -7.83 5.03 -8.75
C GLY A 22 -8.62 4.39 -7.61
N ALA A 23 -7.96 3.92 -6.56
CA ALA A 23 -8.62 3.34 -5.39
C ALA A 23 -9.35 4.41 -4.55
N ILE A 24 -10.42 4.01 -3.88
CA ILE A 24 -11.16 4.90 -2.96
C ILE A 24 -10.39 5.01 -1.64
N THR A 25 -9.78 3.92 -1.20
CA THR A 25 -9.02 3.86 0.06
C THR A 25 -7.67 3.20 -0.16
N ALA A 26 -6.72 3.49 0.73
CA ALA A 26 -5.44 2.80 0.77
C ALA A 26 -5.08 2.44 2.22
N ARG A 27 -4.40 1.31 2.41
CA ARG A 27 -3.81 0.93 3.70
C ARG A 27 -2.37 0.46 3.54
N VAL A 28 -1.62 0.59 4.63
CA VAL A 28 -0.28 0.02 4.79
C VAL A 28 -0.42 -1.29 5.56
N LEU A 29 0.29 -2.33 5.12
CA LEU A 29 0.38 -3.64 5.75
C LEU A 29 1.84 -3.96 6.06
N ARG A 30 2.13 -4.20 7.34
CA ARG A 30 3.44 -4.65 7.83
C ARG A 30 3.50 -6.18 7.89
N PRO A 31 4.70 -6.78 7.98
CA PRO A 31 4.85 -8.24 7.91
C PRO A 31 4.12 -9.00 9.02
N ASP A 32 3.96 -8.38 10.19
CA ASP A 32 3.35 -9.01 11.38
C ASP A 32 1.89 -8.59 11.60
N ASP A 33 1.30 -7.83 10.68
CA ASP A 33 -0.10 -7.39 10.79
C ASP A 33 -1.05 -8.57 10.58
N ILE A 34 -1.87 -8.86 11.59
CA ILE A 34 -2.95 -9.83 11.48
C ILE A 34 -4.14 -9.15 10.80
N VAL A 35 -4.46 -9.59 9.59
CA VAL A 35 -5.53 -9.01 8.77
C VAL A 35 -6.46 -10.09 8.23
N THR A 36 -7.68 -9.68 7.87
CA THR A 36 -8.59 -10.51 7.08
C THR A 36 -8.15 -10.53 5.61
N LEU A 37 -8.37 -11.66 4.94
CA LEU A 37 -8.12 -11.85 3.50
C LEU A 37 -9.34 -11.50 2.64
N GLU A 38 -10.17 -10.59 3.13
CA GLU A 38 -11.34 -10.12 2.40
C GLU A 38 -10.92 -9.36 1.14
N TYR A 39 -11.65 -9.57 0.05
CA TYR A 39 -11.47 -8.81 -1.17
C TYR A 39 -12.37 -7.57 -1.18
N ASN A 40 -11.76 -6.40 -1.30
CA ASN A 40 -12.31 -5.09 -1.55
C ASN A 40 -11.60 -4.42 -2.75
N SER A 41 -12.24 -4.45 -3.92
CA SER A 41 -11.73 -3.84 -5.16
C SER A 41 -11.54 -2.32 -5.10
N GLN A 42 -12.09 -1.64 -4.08
CA GLN A 42 -11.97 -0.20 -3.89
C GLN A 42 -10.78 0.17 -2.99
N ARG A 43 -9.99 -0.81 -2.54
CA ARG A 43 -8.86 -0.64 -1.62
C ARG A 43 -7.52 -0.97 -2.28
N LEU A 44 -6.56 -0.07 -2.10
CA LEU A 44 -5.15 -0.30 -2.37
C LEU A 44 -4.46 -0.84 -1.12
N ASN A 45 -3.70 -1.91 -1.26
CA ASN A 45 -2.82 -2.44 -0.22
C ASN A 45 -1.36 -2.13 -0.58
N ILE A 46 -0.67 -1.44 0.31
CA ILE A 46 0.78 -1.23 0.25
C ILE A 46 1.42 -2.10 1.31
N TYR A 47 2.27 -3.04 0.88
CA TYR A 47 2.98 -3.93 1.78
C TYR A 47 4.37 -3.37 2.02
N THR A 48 4.78 -3.33 3.28
CA THR A 48 6.09 -2.83 3.67
C THR A 48 6.86 -3.86 4.48
N ASP A 49 8.17 -3.66 4.55
CA ASP A 49 9.01 -4.28 5.57
C ASP A 49 8.80 -3.62 6.96
N LYS A 50 9.66 -3.98 7.92
CA LYS A 50 9.65 -3.46 9.29
C LYS A 50 10.08 -1.99 9.39
N ASP A 51 10.85 -1.51 8.41
CA ASP A 51 11.36 -0.14 8.31
C ASP A 51 10.45 0.75 7.46
N MET A 52 9.22 0.30 7.18
CA MET A 52 8.21 0.99 6.38
C MET A 52 8.60 1.15 4.90
N THR A 53 9.57 0.38 4.40
CA THR A 53 9.96 0.37 2.99
C THR A 53 9.00 -0.45 2.17
N ILE A 54 8.50 0.10 1.07
CA ILE A 54 7.51 -0.56 0.20
C ILE A 54 8.14 -1.75 -0.53
N GLU A 55 7.61 -2.95 -0.31
CA GLU A 55 8.04 -4.16 -1.00
C GLU A 55 7.14 -4.46 -2.20
N ARG A 56 5.83 -4.25 -2.06
CA ARG A 56 4.84 -4.50 -3.12
C ARG A 56 3.57 -3.68 -2.93
N ILE A 57 2.84 -3.50 -4.02
CA ILE A 57 1.55 -2.81 -4.05
C ILE A 57 0.56 -3.71 -4.80
N GLY A 58 -0.68 -3.81 -4.31
CA GLY A 58 -1.73 -4.57 -4.97
C GLY A 58 -3.13 -4.07 -4.62
N CYS A 59 -4.08 -4.26 -5.54
CA CYS A 59 -5.50 -4.12 -5.24
C CYS A 59 -5.99 -5.41 -4.55
N GLY A 60 -6.84 -5.25 -3.54
CA GLY A 60 -7.17 -6.35 -2.66
C GLY A 60 -8.35 -6.05 -1.78
#